data_AF-A0A432UTJ3-F1
#
_entry.id   AF-A0A432UTJ3-F1
#
_cell.length_a   1.000
_cell.length_b   1.000
_cell.length_c   1.000
_cell.angle_alpha   90.00
_cell.angle_beta   90.00
_cell.angle_gamma   90.00
#
_symmetry.space_group_name_H-M   'P 1'
#
loop_
_entity.id
_entity.type
_entity.pdbx_description
1 polymer ?
#
loop_
_entity_poly.entity_id
_entity_poly.type
_entity_poly.pdbx_seq_one_letter_code
_entity_poly.pdbx_strand_id
1 'polypeptide(L)' 'MDYLPIFMKIEQQHCLIVGGGAVAARKADLFIKSGAIVTVVAPKLGN' A
#
# COMPACT_ATOMS: atom_id res chain seq x y z
N MET A 1 -7.89 9.52 -23.45
CA MET A 1 -6.75 9.83 -22.56
C MET A 1 -7.36 10.04 -21.20
N ASP A 2 -7.46 8.97 -20.41
CA ASP A 2 -8.46 8.92 -19.32
C ASP A 2 -7.83 9.13 -17.94
N TYR A 3 -6.49 9.18 -17.86
CA TYR A 3 -5.75 9.34 -16.62
C TYR A 3 -4.61 10.34 -16.78
N LEU A 4 -4.39 11.14 -15.73
CA LEU A 4 -3.23 12.02 -15.58
C LEU A 4 -2.16 11.27 -14.77
N PRO A 5 -0.97 10.98 -15.33
CA PRO A 5 0.11 10.40 -14.55
C PRO A 5 0.66 11.44 -13.55
N ILE A 6 0.75 11.05 -12.29
CA ILE A 6 1.38 11.84 -11.22
C ILE A 6 2.38 10.99 -10.43
N PHE A 7 3.40 11.65 -9.90
CA PHE A 7 4.38 11.06 -8.99
C PHE A 7 4.09 11.59 -7.58
N MET A 8 3.82 10.70 -6.63
CA MET A 8 3.51 11.09 -5.25
C MET A 8 4.71 10.81 -4.33
N LYS A 9 5.07 11.79 -3.50
CA LYS A 9 6.01 11.59 -2.39
C LYS A 9 5.24 11.07 -1.18
N ILE A 10 5.41 9.79 -0.87
CA ILE A 10 4.72 9.11 0.24
C ILE A 10 5.63 8.77 1.42
N GLU A 11 6.87 9.24 1.40
CA GLU A 11 7.80 9.12 2.51
C GLU A 11 7.21 9.75 3.78
N GLN A 12 7.20 8.99 4.89
CA GLN A 12 6.56 9.33 6.17
C GLN A 12 5.05 9.60 6.09
N GLN A 13 4.39 9.26 4.98
CA GLN A 13 2.93 9.42 4.86
C GLN A 13 2.20 8.18 5.36
N HIS A 14 1.08 8.39 6.06
CA HIS A 14 0.20 7.31 6.48
C HIS A 14 -0.58 6.76 5.28
N CYS A 15 -0.49 5.45 5.04
CA CYS A 15 -1.18 4.76 3.95
C CYS A 15 -1.94 3.55 4.47
N LEU A 16 -3.23 3.46 4.13
CA LEU A 16 -4.09 2.34 4.50
C LEU A 16 -4.14 1.31 3.36
N ILE A 17 -3.91 0.04 3.70
CA ILE A 17 -4.12 -1.10 2.81
C ILE A 17 -5.17 -2.01 3.45
N VAL A 18 -6.23 -2.33 2.69
CA VAL A 18 -7.29 -3.23 3.13
C VAL A 18 -7.17 -4.57 2.40
N GLY A 19 -7.19 -5.66 3.17
CA GLY A 19 -7.01 -7.03 2.69
C GLY A 19 -5.71 -7.66 3.17
N GLY A 20 -5.71 -8.97 3.39
CA GLY A 20 -4.58 -9.72 3.95
C GLY A 20 -3.94 -10.75 2.99
N GLY A 21 -4.40 -10.82 1.74
CA GLY A 21 -3.89 -11.79 0.76
C GLY A 21 -2.58 -11.35 0.08
N ALA A 22 -2.08 -12.20 -0.83
CA ALA A 22 -0.82 -11.97 -1.56
C ALA A 22 -0.77 -10.61 -2.30
N VAL A 23 -1.90 -10.14 -2.83
CA VAL A 23 -1.97 -8.83 -3.50
C VAL A 23 -1.75 -7.68 -2.52
N ALA A 24 -2.34 -7.75 -1.32
CA ALA A 24 -2.15 -6.73 -0.29
C ALA A 24 -0.71 -6.71 0.21
N ALA A 25 -0.11 -7.90 0.42
CA ALA A 25 1.30 -8.02 0.78
C ALA A 25 2.23 -7.37 -0.26
N ARG A 26 2.01 -7.65 -1.56
CA ARG A 26 2.79 -7.02 -2.63
C ARG A 26 2.65 -5.51 -2.67
N LYS A 27 1.45 -4.97 -2.42
CA LYS A 27 1.22 -3.52 -2.37
C LYS A 27 1.89 -2.90 -1.13
N ALA A 28 1.79 -3.57 0.02
CA ALA A 28 2.43 -3.10 1.25
C ALA A 28 3.95 -3.01 1.09
N ASP A 29 4.59 -4.03 0.51
CA ASP A 29 6.02 -4.04 0.23
C ASP A 29 6.46 -2.83 -0.61
N LEU A 30 5.72 -2.51 -1.68
CA LEU A 30 6.00 -1.33 -2.51
C LEU A 30 5.91 -0.01 -1.72
N PHE A 31 4.88 0.14 -0.89
CA PHE A 31 4.66 1.35 -0.11
C PHE A 31 5.71 1.51 1.00
N ILE A 32 6.07 0.42 1.69
CA ILE A 32 7.12 0.39 2.70
C ILE A 32 8.47 0.77 2.09
N LYS A 33 8.83 0.19 0.94
CA LYS A 33 10.06 0.54 0.19
C LYS A 33 10.09 2.01 -0.25
N SER A 34 8.92 2.62 -0.41
CA SER A 34 8.77 4.04 -0.75
C SER A 34 8.74 4.95 0.49
N GLY A 35 8.95 4.40 1.69
CA GLY A 35 9.03 5.13 2.95
C GLY A 35 7.68 5.44 3.60
N ALA A 36 6.58 4.84 3.16
CA ALA A 36 5.26 5.08 3.75
C ALA A 36 5.09 4.38 5.11
N ILE A 37 4.28 4.98 5.98
CA ILE A 37 3.81 4.39 7.23
C ILE A 37 2.54 3.60 6.92
N VAL A 38 2.70 2.30 6.66
CA VAL A 38 1.60 1.45 6.18
C VAL A 38 0.80 0.87 7.35
N THR A 39 -0.50 1.11 7.34
CA THR A 39 -1.49 0.41 8.18
C THR A 39 -2.20 -0.63 7.32
N VAL A 40 -2.20 -1.89 7.77
CA VAL A 40 -2.94 -2.97 7.10
C VAL A 40 -4.14 -3.37 7.93
N VAL A 41 -5.31 -3.41 7.31
CA VAL A 41 -6.56 -3.88 7.93
C VAL A 41 -7.04 -5.12 7.20
N ALA A 42 -7.07 -6.24 7.92
CA ALA A 42 -7.58 -7.51 7.42
C ALA A 42 -8.10 -8.39 8.57
N PRO A 43 -9.22 -9.12 8.40
CA PRO A 43 -9.68 -10.08 9.40
C PRO A 43 -8.70 -11.25 9.63
N LYS A 44 -7.95 -11.61 8.58
CA LYS A 44 -6.90 -12.65 8.56
C LYS A 44 -5.80 -12.24 7.58
N LEU A 45 -4.58 -12.71 7.81
CA LEU A 45 -3.45 -12.57 6.88
C LEU A 45 -3.20 -13.91 6.18
N GLY A 46 -2.97 -13.86 4.87
CA GLY A 46 -2.84 -15.05 4.04
C GLY A 46 -4.13 -15.89 3.96
N ASN A 47 -4.04 -16.97 3.21
CA ASN A 47 -4.94 -18.11 3.39
C ASN A 47 -4.32 -19.06 4.41
#